data_AF-A0A3D4R7D8-F1
#
_entry.id   AF-A0A3D4R7D8-F1
#
_cell.length_a   1.000
_cell.length_b   1.000
_cell.length_c   1.000
_cell.angle_alpha   90.00
_cell.angle_beta   90.00
_cell.angle_gamma   90.00
#
_symmetry.space_group_name_H-M   'P 1'
#
loop_
_entity.id
_entity.type
_entity.pdbx_description
1 polymer ?
#
loop_
_entity_poly.entity_id
_entity_poly.type
_entity_poly.pdbx_seq_one_letter_code
_entity_poly.pdbx_strand_id
1 'polypeptide(L)' 'KLLRDAEAKGCNIIMGLEMFIHQGAQQLKLWTGREAPLELLKETVRERLMKFES' A
#
# COMPACT_ATOMS: atom_id res chain seq x y z
N LYS A 1 0.83 -15.61 8.93
CA LYS A 1 0.44 -17.01 8.65
C LYS A 1 -0.18 -17.13 7.25
N LEU A 2 -1.27 -16.41 6.94
CA LEU A 2 -1.94 -16.44 5.62
C LEU A 2 -1.02 -16.27 4.39
N LEU A 3 -0.24 -15.19 4.32
CA LEU A 3 0.59 -14.92 3.13
C LEU A 3 1.70 -15.96 2.93
N ARG A 4 2.35 -16.39 4.02
CA ARG A 4 3.38 -17.45 3.97
C ARG A 4 2.79 -18.79 3.53
N ASP A 5 1.58 -19.11 3.99
CA ASP A 5 0.88 -20.34 3.58
C ASP A 5 0.46 -20.29 2.10
N ALA A 6 0.05 -19.12 1.60
CA ALA A 6 -0.29 -18.90 0.20
C ALA A 6 0.95 -19.02 -0.71
N GLU A 7 2.08 -18.43 -0.29
CA GLU A 7 3.36 -18.56 -0.98
C GLU A 7 3.83 -20.01 -1.04
N ALA A 8 3.76 -20.74 0.08
CA ALA A 8 4.12 -22.16 0.14
C ALA A 8 3.26 -23.06 -0.77
N LYS A 9 2.06 -22.61 -1.13
CA LYS A 9 1.14 -23.30 -2.06
C LYS A 9 1.27 -22.82 -3.51
N GLY A 10 2.20 -21.90 -3.81
CA GLY A 10 2.39 -21.34 -5.14
C GLY A 10 1.26 -20.40 -5.58
N CYS A 11 0.50 -19.82 -4.65
CA CYS A 11 -0.53 -18.86 -4.97
C CYS A 11 0.08 -17.51 -5.37
N ASN A 12 -0.54 -16.82 -6.33
CA ASN A 12 -0.21 -15.44 -6.64
C ASN A 12 -0.68 -14.53 -5.49
N ILE A 13 0.26 -13.80 -4.88
CA ILE A 13 -0.03 -12.87 -3.79
C ILE A 13 -0.14 -11.45 -4.33
N ILE A 14 -1.24 -10.80 -4.01
CA ILE A 14 -1.43 -9.36 -4.26
C ILE A 14 -1.18 -8.64 -2.94
N MET A 15 -0.14 -7.80 -2.91
CA MET A 15 0.23 -7.05 -1.71
C MET A 15 -0.76 -5.91 -1.45
N GLY A 16 -1.21 -5.78 -0.20
CA GLY A 16 -2.19 -4.76 0.19
C GLY A 16 -1.68 -3.31 0.14
N LEU A 17 -0.35 -3.10 0.09
CA LEU A 17 0.25 -1.76 0.09
C LEU A 17 -0.16 -0.95 -1.15
N GLU A 18 -0.08 -1.53 -2.35
CA GLU A 18 -0.44 -0.80 -3.59
C GLU A 18 -1.92 -0.39 -3.55
N MET A 19 -2.81 -1.31 -3.15
CA MET A 19 -4.24 -1.01 -2.98
C MET A 19 -4.45 0.14 -1.99
N PHE A 20 -3.76 0.12 -0.85
CA PHE A 20 -3.83 1.16 0.18
C PHE A 20 -3.39 2.54 -0.34
N ILE A 21 -2.32 2.60 -1.13
CA ILE A 21 -1.86 3.85 -1.75
C ILE A 21 -2.89 4.38 -2.75
N HIS A 22 -3.37 3.52 -3.65
CA HIS A 22 -4.32 3.94 -4.68
C HIS A 22 -5.67 4.39 -4.09
N GLN A 23 -6.21 3.69 -3.10
CA GLN A 23 -7.48 4.11 -2.47
C GLN A 23 -7.32 5.47 -1.75
N GLY A 24 -6.19 5.69 -1.07
CA GLY A 24 -5.92 6.96 -0.38
C GLY A 24 -5.73 8.11 -1.37
N ALA A 25 -5.04 7.85 -2.49
CA ALA A 25 -4.91 8.83 -3.57
C ALA A 25 -6.26 9.23 -4.18
N GLN A 26 -7.17 8.26 -4.38
CA GLN A 26 -8.53 8.55 -4.86
C GLN A 26 -9.32 9.37 -3.85
N GLN A 27 -9.22 9.07 -2.55
CA GLN A 27 -9.87 9.87 -1.50
C GLN A 27 -9.35 11.31 -1.47
N LEU A 28 -8.03 11.51 -1.56
CA LEU A 28 -7.42 12.85 -1.63
C LEU A 28 -7.90 13.62 -2.87
N LYS A 29 -8.00 12.95 -4.01
CA LYS A 29 -8.53 13.56 -5.24
C LYS A 29 -10.00 13.95 -5.09
N LEU A 30 -10.82 13.09 -4.49
CA LEU A 30 -12.24 13.40 -4.23
C LEU A 30 -12.42 14.62 -3.33
N TRP A 31 -11.59 14.77 -2.30
CA TRP A 31 -11.73 15.89 -1.35
C TRP A 31 -11.10 17.19 -1.83
N THR A 32 -9.97 17.10 -2.54
CA THR A 32 -9.16 18.29 -2.87
C THR A 32 -9.28 18.71 -4.34
N GLY A 33 -9.80 17.84 -5.20
CA GLY A 33 -9.80 18.00 -6.65
C GLY A 33 -8.41 17.87 -7.30
N ARG A 34 -7.37 17.53 -6.54
CA ARG A 34 -5.98 17.45 -7.01
C ARG A 34 -5.51 16.00 -7.07
N GLU A 35 -4.70 15.68 -8.08
CA GLU A 35 -4.03 14.38 -8.15
C GLU A 35 -3.02 14.23 -7.00
N ALA A 36 -3.01 13.06 -6.37
CA ALA A 36 -2.08 12.79 -5.29
C ALA A 36 -0.71 12.34 -5.86
N PRO A 37 0.42 12.77 -5.26
CA PRO A 37 1.75 12.33 -5.67
C PRO A 37 1.99 10.88 -5.22
N LEU A 38 1.68 9.91 -6.09
CA LEU A 38 1.68 8.48 -5.76
C LEU A 38 3.01 7.95 -5.21
N GLU A 39 4.13 8.31 -5.85
CA GLU A 39 5.45 7.85 -5.39
C GLU A 39 5.80 8.39 -3.99
N LEU A 40 5.47 9.65 -3.71
CA LEU A 40 5.69 10.24 -2.39
C LEU A 40 4.83 9.54 -1.32
N LEU A 41 3.56 9.27 -1.64
CA LEU A 41 2.67 8.53 -0.75
C LEU A 41 3.22 7.12 -0.46
N LYS A 42 3.67 6.42 -1.51
CA LYS A 42 4.21 5.07 -1.41
C LYS A 42 5.46 5.02 -0.54
N GLU A 43 6.43 5.89 -0.78
CA GLU A 43 7.67 5.95 -0.01
C GLU A 43 7.36 6.28 1.46
N THR A 44 6.54 7.30 1.72
CA THR A 44 6.19 7.74 3.07
C THR A 44 5.51 6.63 3.88
N VAL A 45 4.56 5.92 3.28
CA VAL A 45 3.85 4.81 3.96
C VAL A 45 4.80 3.64 4.19
N ARG A 46 5.64 3.30 3.20
CA ARG A 46 6.62 2.21 3.31
C ARG A 46 7.61 2.48 4.45
N GLU A 47 8.22 3.66 4.48
CA GLU A 47 9.12 4.08 5.55
C GLU A 47 8.45 4.00 6.92
N ARG A 48 7.19 4.44 7.00
CA ARG A 48 6.45 4.46 8.26
C ARG A 48 6.15 3.05 8.76
N LEU A 49 5.74 2.14 7.87
CA LEU A 49 5.49 0.73 8.22
C LEU A 49 6.76 0.03 8.69
N MET A 50 7.90 0.26 8.03
CA MET A 50 9.19 -0.35 8.43
C MET A 50 9.65 0.12 9.81
N LYS A 51 9.42 1.40 10.16
CA LYS A 51 9.76 1.94 11.48
C LYS A 51 8.92 1.37 12.63
N PHE A 52 7.75 0.80 12.35
CA PHE A 52 6.87 0.22 13.38
C PHE A 52 7.06 -1.29 13.57
N GLU A 53 7.80 -1.96 12.69
CA GLU A 53 8.19 -3.37 12.84
C GLU A 53 9.50 -3.56 13.63
N SER A 54 10.11 -2.47 14.12
CA SER A 54 11.37 -2.47 14.90
C SER A 54 11.13 -2.37 16.40
#